data_AF-A0A5C5Z4G6-F1
#
_entry.id   AF-A0A5C5Z4G6-F1
#
_cell.length_a   1.000
_cell.length_b   1.000
_cell.length_c   1.000
_cell.angle_alpha   90.00
_cell.angle_beta   90.00
_cell.angle_gamma   90.00
#
_symmetry.space_group_name_H-M   'P 1'
#
loop_
_entity.id
_entity.type
_entity.pdbx_description
1 polymer ?
#
loop_
_entity_poly.entity_id
_entity_poly.type
_entity_poly.pdbx_seq_one_letter_code
_entity_poly.pdbx_strand_id
1 'polypeptide(L)'
;MTAPLSLISPDGSFSVRFKWNGDRYAHWLIGEDGNGNEICSMNSIEGRGETDWPSSPPIQQLSLEKMQMADVLLGLGGAGLSHWSISVHWVSLAEAPAVKFELACRYKTKPIFLGSQYESNDGFTITPGEDSELVRSGDSILVQPHRLMSDRGTICWSYSIKPVG
;
A
#
# COMPACT_ATOMS: atom_id res chain seq x y z
N MET A 1 -13.62 -7.92 16.86
CA MET A 1 -13.33 -6.82 15.92
C MET A 1 -11.93 -6.34 16.20
N THR A 2 -11.04 -6.34 15.21
CA THR A 2 -9.68 -5.81 15.35
C THR A 2 -9.74 -4.28 15.34
N ALA A 3 -8.98 -3.62 16.22
CA ALA A 3 -8.96 -2.16 16.28
C ALA A 3 -8.40 -1.58 14.98
N PRO A 4 -8.93 -0.44 14.47
CA PRO A 4 -8.32 0.23 13.34
C PRO A 4 -6.91 0.69 13.70
N LEU A 5 -6.00 0.61 12.74
CA LEU A 5 -4.63 1.10 12.86
C LEU A 5 -4.47 2.32 11.98
N SER A 6 -3.61 3.25 12.38
CA SER A 6 -3.36 4.46 11.61
C SER A 6 -1.91 4.88 11.76
N LEU A 7 -1.34 5.34 10.65
CA LEU A 7 -0.06 6.00 10.60
C LEU A 7 -0.32 7.45 10.19
N ILE A 8 0.13 8.41 11.00
CA ILE A 8 -0.11 9.85 10.81
C ILE A 8 1.25 10.53 10.61
N SER A 9 1.34 11.44 9.64
CA SER A 9 2.57 12.16 9.31
C SER A 9 3.02 13.00 10.49
N PRO A 10 4.33 13.30 10.60
CA PRO A 10 4.84 14.11 11.72
C PRO A 10 4.16 15.48 11.87
N ASP A 11 3.72 16.07 10.77
CA ASP A 11 3.01 17.35 10.72
C ASP A 11 1.48 17.23 10.85
N GLY A 12 0.94 16.01 10.87
CA GLY A 12 -0.50 15.74 10.98
C GLY A 12 -1.30 15.92 9.68
N SER A 13 -0.69 16.43 8.61
CA SER A 13 -1.37 16.77 7.35
C SER A 13 -1.79 15.56 6.51
N PHE A 14 -1.23 14.37 6.80
CA PHE A 14 -1.41 13.19 5.99
C PHE A 14 -1.49 11.93 6.86
N SER A 15 -2.44 11.04 6.55
CA SER A 15 -2.61 9.78 7.27
C SER A 15 -2.96 8.62 6.35
N VAL A 16 -2.48 7.44 6.72
CA VAL A 16 -2.91 6.15 6.17
C VAL A 16 -3.63 5.38 7.25
N ARG A 17 -4.86 4.97 6.98
CA ARG A 17 -5.72 4.27 7.93
C ARG A 17 -6.01 2.87 7.44
N PHE A 18 -5.98 1.91 8.36
CA PHE A 18 -6.19 0.50 8.10
C PHE A 18 -7.39 0.00 8.90
N LYS A 19 -8.26 -0.77 8.25
CA LYS A 19 -9.41 -1.40 8.91
C LYS A 19 -9.60 -2.81 8.40
N TRP A 20 -9.91 -3.70 9.33
CA TRP A 20 -10.32 -5.05 9.00
C TRP A 20 -11.57 -5.04 8.12
N ASN A 21 -11.50 -5.69 6.97
CA ASN A 21 -12.58 -5.83 6.00
C ASN A 21 -12.62 -7.28 5.49
N GLY A 22 -13.60 -8.06 5.98
CA GLY A 22 -13.74 -9.47 5.63
C GLY A 22 -12.61 -10.33 6.20
N ASP A 23 -11.60 -10.61 5.39
CA ASP A 23 -10.50 -11.53 5.67
C ASP A 23 -9.11 -10.86 5.70
N ARG A 24 -9.04 -9.53 5.52
CA ARG A 24 -7.79 -8.76 5.43
C ARG A 24 -8.00 -7.31 5.90
N TYR A 25 -6.92 -6.56 6.03
CA TYR A 25 -6.97 -5.11 6.18
C TYR A 25 -7.11 -4.44 4.82
N ALA A 26 -8.08 -3.53 4.71
CA ALA A 26 -8.11 -2.51 3.65
C ALA A 26 -7.51 -1.21 4.21
N HIS A 27 -7.02 -0.34 3.33
CA HIS A 27 -6.53 0.97 3.73
C HIS A 27 -7.03 2.11 2.86
N TRP A 28 -6.97 3.31 3.43
CA TRP A 28 -7.28 4.54 2.72
C TRP A 28 -6.40 5.67 3.20
N LEU A 29 -6.21 6.64 2.31
CA LEU A 29 -5.35 7.80 2.49
C LEU A 29 -6.22 9.04 2.68
N ILE A 30 -5.86 9.88 3.64
CA ILE A 30 -6.49 11.18 3.92
C ILE A 30 -5.37 12.19 4.07
N GLY A 31 -5.39 13.26 3.28
CA GLY A 31 -4.36 14.29 3.28
C GLY A 31 -4.94 15.69 3.08
N GLU A 32 -4.07 16.68 3.14
CA GLU A 32 -4.36 18.09 2.85
C GLU A 32 -3.61 18.55 1.59
N ASP A 33 -4.19 19.49 0.84
CA ASP A 33 -3.53 20.16 -0.29
C ASP A 33 -2.54 21.25 0.18
N GLY A 34 -1.83 21.90 -0.74
CA GLY A 34 -0.88 22.98 -0.41
C GLY A 34 -1.51 24.21 0.26
N ASN A 35 -2.84 24.32 0.30
CA ASN A 35 -3.59 25.38 0.98
C ASN A 35 -4.20 24.91 2.31
N GLY A 36 -3.98 23.65 2.72
CA GLY A 36 -4.55 23.06 3.93
C GLY A 36 -6.00 22.60 3.78
N ASN A 37 -6.52 22.46 2.56
CA ASN A 37 -7.85 21.90 2.35
C ASN A 37 -7.80 20.37 2.38
N GLU A 38 -8.78 19.74 3.02
CA GLU A 38 -8.92 18.28 3.00
C GLU A 38 -9.11 17.74 1.58
N ILE A 39 -8.30 16.75 1.22
CA ILE A 39 -8.40 16.01 -0.04
C ILE A 39 -9.34 14.83 0.17
N CYS A 40 -10.24 14.59 -0.80
CA CYS A 40 -11.07 13.38 -0.81
C CYS A 40 -10.21 12.12 -0.65
N SER A 41 -10.67 11.14 0.14
CA SER A 41 -9.87 9.96 0.41
C SER A 41 -9.55 9.13 -0.84
N MET A 42 -8.36 8.52 -0.89
CA MET A 42 -8.01 7.50 -1.88
C MET A 42 -8.02 6.12 -1.22
N ASN A 43 -8.87 5.20 -1.71
CA ASN A 43 -9.06 3.88 -1.13
C ASN A 43 -8.27 2.80 -1.88
N SER A 44 -7.80 1.79 -1.15
CA SER A 44 -7.30 0.56 -1.75
C SER A 44 -8.45 -0.35 -2.22
N ILE A 45 -8.16 -1.14 -3.25
CA ILE A 45 -9.08 -2.13 -3.82
C ILE A 45 -8.52 -3.52 -3.52
N GLU A 46 -9.22 -4.26 -2.66
CA GLU A 46 -8.71 -5.51 -2.08
C GLU A 46 -8.98 -6.78 -2.89
N GLY A 47 -9.96 -6.75 -3.81
CA GLY A 47 -10.44 -7.96 -4.48
C GLY A 47 -11.31 -8.83 -3.57
N ARG A 48 -11.41 -10.12 -3.89
CA ARG A 48 -12.25 -11.08 -3.15
C ARG A 48 -11.38 -12.03 -2.30
N GLY A 49 -11.95 -12.52 -1.20
CA GLY A 49 -11.26 -13.42 -0.27
C GLY A 49 -10.73 -14.71 -0.90
N GLU A 50 -11.43 -15.21 -1.92
CA GLU A 50 -11.18 -16.52 -2.53
C GLU A 50 -10.17 -16.49 -3.68
N THR A 51 -9.69 -15.31 -4.10
CA THR A 51 -8.75 -15.19 -5.22
C THR A 51 -7.31 -15.42 -4.75
N ASP A 52 -6.59 -16.33 -5.40
CA ASP A 52 -5.16 -16.58 -5.14
C ASP A 52 -4.29 -15.35 -5.37
N TRP A 53 -4.71 -14.47 -6.29
CA TRP A 53 -4.00 -13.26 -6.70
C TRP A 53 -4.94 -12.05 -6.62
N PRO A 54 -5.20 -11.54 -5.41
CA PRO A 54 -6.10 -10.40 -5.21
C PRO A 54 -5.55 -9.09 -5.77
N SER A 55 -6.41 -8.10 -5.95
CA SER A 55 -6.07 -6.75 -6.45
C SER A 55 -5.10 -5.98 -5.55
N SER A 56 -5.06 -6.30 -4.25
CA SER A 56 -4.11 -5.76 -3.29
C SER A 56 -3.63 -6.84 -2.32
N PRO A 57 -2.49 -6.65 -1.64
CA PRO A 57 -1.91 -7.63 -0.73
C PRO A 57 -2.91 -8.05 0.36
N PRO A 58 -3.15 -9.35 0.59
CA PRO A 58 -4.12 -9.85 1.56
C PRO A 58 -3.59 -9.79 3.01
N ILE A 59 -3.29 -8.59 3.52
CA ILE A 59 -2.67 -8.42 4.83
C ILE A 59 -3.65 -8.81 5.94
N GLN A 60 -3.32 -9.84 6.71
CA GLN A 60 -4.15 -10.44 7.75
C GLN A 60 -3.65 -10.12 9.17
N GLN A 61 -2.38 -9.80 9.29
CA GLN A 61 -1.74 -9.37 10.53
C GLN A 61 -1.08 -8.03 10.26
N LEU A 62 -1.27 -7.08 11.17
CA LEU A 62 -0.71 -5.74 11.06
C LEU A 62 -0.37 -5.26 12.48
N SER A 63 0.85 -4.76 12.67
CA SER A 63 1.31 -4.17 13.93
C SER A 63 1.96 -2.81 13.68
N LEU A 64 1.78 -1.88 14.61
CA LEU A 64 2.46 -0.59 14.63
C LEU A 64 3.66 -0.69 15.58
N GLU A 65 4.85 -0.62 15.01
CA GLU A 65 6.11 -0.67 15.73
C GLU A 65 6.69 0.73 15.89
N LYS A 66 6.99 1.11 17.14
CA LYS A 66 7.66 2.37 17.44
C LYS A 66 9.16 2.19 17.32
N MET A 67 9.80 2.80 16.33
CA MET A 67 11.26 2.80 16.20
C MET A 67 11.86 4.14 16.62
N GLN A 68 13.17 4.18 16.88
CA GLN A 68 13.87 5.39 17.34
C GLN A 68 13.74 6.57 16.37
N MET A 69 13.59 6.30 15.07
CA MET A 69 13.58 7.33 14.02
C MET A 69 12.20 7.61 13.44
N ALA A 70 11.30 6.62 13.36
CA ALA A 70 9.95 6.76 12.86
C ALA A 70 9.09 5.55 13.25
N ASP A 71 7.78 5.75 13.35
CA ASP A 71 6.82 4.66 13.46
C ASP A 71 6.73 3.90 12.12
N VAL A 72 6.65 2.57 12.21
CA VAL A 72 6.55 1.68 11.05
C VAL A 72 5.41 0.70 11.27
N LEU A 73 4.54 0.55 10.29
CA LEU A 73 3.59 -0.56 10.25
C LEU A 73 4.24 -1.76 9.57
N LEU A 74 4.14 -2.92 10.21
CA LEU A 74 4.58 -4.20 9.67
C LEU A 74 3.38 -5.11 9.51
N GLY A 75 3.25 -5.74 8.34
CA GLY A 75 2.13 -6.62 8.06
C GLY A 75 2.52 -7.92 7.37
N LEU A 76 1.71 -8.95 7.61
CA LEU A 76 1.83 -10.27 7.02
C LEU A 76 0.47 -10.74 6.49
N GLY A 77 0.49 -11.53 5.43
CA GLY A 77 -0.72 -12.00 4.78
C GLY A 77 -0.50 -13.21 3.88
N GLY A 78 -1.60 -13.78 3.38
CA GLY A 78 -1.55 -14.91 2.46
C GLY A 78 -2.80 -15.05 1.60
N ALA A 79 -2.61 -15.53 0.37
CA ALA A 79 -3.67 -15.96 -0.53
C ALA A 79 -3.16 -17.17 -1.34
N GLY A 80 -3.97 -18.22 -1.45
CA GLY A 80 -3.56 -19.47 -2.09
C GLY A 80 -2.23 -20.02 -1.55
N LEU A 81 -1.24 -20.15 -2.43
CA LEU A 81 0.12 -20.62 -2.10
C LEU A 81 1.16 -19.49 -1.98
N SER A 82 0.70 -18.27 -1.73
CA SER A 82 1.54 -17.07 -1.60
C SER A 82 1.57 -16.53 -0.18
N HIS A 83 2.73 -15.99 0.21
CA HIS A 83 2.95 -15.32 1.49
C HIS A 83 3.41 -13.89 1.22
N TRP A 84 2.77 -12.94 1.87
CA TRP A 84 2.95 -11.51 1.67
C TRP A 84 3.49 -10.88 2.94
N SER A 85 4.39 -9.92 2.76
CA SER A 85 4.83 -9.03 3.82
C SER A 85 4.83 -7.59 3.34
N ILE A 86 4.52 -6.66 4.24
CA ILE A 86 4.52 -5.23 3.97
C ILE A 86 5.22 -4.46 5.10
N SER A 87 5.95 -3.42 4.74
CA SER A 87 6.31 -2.33 5.64
C SER A 87 5.67 -1.03 5.12
N VAL A 88 5.17 -0.21 6.03
CA VAL A 88 4.62 1.12 5.72
C VAL A 88 5.21 2.14 6.69
N HIS A 89 5.86 3.17 6.16
CA HIS A 89 6.55 4.17 6.98
C HIS A 89 6.62 5.52 6.27
N TRP A 90 6.82 6.57 7.05
CA TRP A 90 7.03 7.92 6.50
C TRP A 90 8.42 8.07 5.90
N VAL A 91 8.49 8.72 4.74
CA VAL A 91 9.72 9.26 4.18
C VAL A 91 9.56 10.77 4.04
N SER A 92 10.56 11.50 4.55
CA SER A 92 10.59 12.95 4.41
C SER A 92 11.13 13.31 3.04
N LEU A 93 10.28 13.85 2.18
CA LEU A 93 10.70 14.57 0.98
C LEU A 93 10.74 16.06 1.32
N ALA A 94 11.63 16.82 0.69
CA ALA A 94 11.94 18.21 1.06
C ALA A 94 10.73 19.17 1.10
N GLU A 95 9.59 18.80 0.50
CA GLU A 95 8.43 19.68 0.30
C GLU A 95 7.12 19.17 0.95
N ALA A 96 6.97 17.86 1.19
CA ALA A 96 5.75 17.27 1.76
C ALA A 96 6.02 15.84 2.30
N PRO A 97 5.29 15.39 3.35
CA PRO A 97 5.38 14.00 3.81
C PRO A 97 4.90 13.03 2.72
N ALA A 98 5.65 11.96 2.51
CA ALA A 98 5.21 10.84 1.68
C ALA A 98 5.22 9.56 2.52
N VAL A 99 4.21 8.71 2.32
CA VAL A 99 4.19 7.38 2.90
C VAL A 99 4.82 6.41 1.91
N LYS A 100 5.78 5.61 2.35
CA LYS A 100 6.41 4.56 1.56
C LYS A 100 5.81 3.21 1.95
N PHE A 101 5.45 2.44 0.92
CA PHE A 101 5.05 1.05 1.02
C PHE A 101 6.16 0.19 0.42
N GLU A 102 6.62 -0.81 1.17
CA GLU A 102 7.55 -1.82 0.67
C GLU A 102 6.94 -3.19 0.85
N LEU A 103 6.89 -3.96 -0.23
CA LEU A 103 6.18 -5.21 -0.29
C LEU A 103 7.11 -6.31 -0.72
N ALA A 104 6.85 -7.51 -0.21
CA ALA A 104 7.40 -8.73 -0.76
C ALA A 104 6.31 -9.80 -0.83
N CYS A 105 6.31 -10.55 -1.92
CA CYS A 105 5.47 -11.72 -2.10
C CYS A 105 6.34 -12.92 -2.44
N ARG A 106 6.29 -13.95 -1.59
CA ARG A 106 6.85 -15.28 -1.87
C ARG A 106 5.75 -16.17 -2.41
N TYR A 107 5.97 -16.77 -3.58
CA TYR A 107 4.98 -17.59 -4.27
C TYR A 107 5.56 -18.92 -4.74
N LYS A 108 4.70 -19.96 -4.77
CA LYS A 108 5.06 -21.31 -5.24
C LYS A 108 4.60 -21.62 -6.66
N THR A 109 3.69 -20.81 -7.20
CA THR A 109 3.17 -20.88 -8.56
C THR A 109 3.25 -19.50 -9.20
N LYS A 110 3.39 -19.45 -10.54
CA LYS A 110 3.52 -18.19 -11.27
C LYS A 110 2.29 -17.30 -10.99
N PRO A 111 2.47 -16.08 -10.46
CA PRO A 111 1.36 -15.17 -10.26
C PRO A 111 0.80 -14.69 -11.60
N ILE A 112 -0.52 -14.50 -11.67
CA ILE A 112 -1.16 -13.76 -12.78
C ILE A 112 -1.08 -12.26 -12.55
N PHE A 113 -0.98 -11.85 -11.28
CA PHE A 113 -0.91 -10.47 -10.84
C PHE A 113 -0.24 -10.40 -9.46
N LEU A 114 0.58 -9.37 -9.26
CA LEU A 114 1.06 -8.92 -7.95
C LEU A 114 1.04 -7.40 -7.96
N GLY A 115 0.53 -6.77 -6.91
CA GLY A 115 0.55 -5.32 -6.83
C GLY A 115 -0.39 -4.81 -5.75
N SER A 116 -0.65 -3.51 -5.84
CA SER A 116 -1.67 -2.80 -5.07
C SER A 116 -2.52 -2.00 -6.05
N GLN A 117 -3.83 -2.04 -5.86
CA GLN A 117 -4.78 -1.30 -6.68
C GLN A 117 -5.48 -0.24 -5.83
N TYR A 118 -5.68 0.93 -6.41
CA TYR A 118 -6.33 2.08 -5.79
C TYR A 118 -7.42 2.63 -6.70
N GLU A 119 -8.44 3.23 -6.09
CA GLU A 119 -9.32 4.16 -6.81
C GLU A 119 -8.51 5.37 -7.29
N SER A 120 -8.77 5.84 -8.52
CA SER A 120 -8.13 7.04 -9.04
C SER A 120 -8.54 8.27 -8.23
N ASN A 121 -7.55 9.05 -7.78
CA ASN A 121 -7.77 10.29 -7.06
C ASN A 121 -6.65 11.28 -7.39
N ASP A 122 -6.99 12.38 -8.05
CA ASP A 122 -6.02 13.38 -8.51
C ASP A 122 -5.41 14.22 -7.38
N GLY A 123 -5.93 14.11 -6.16
CA GLY A 123 -5.34 14.72 -4.97
C GLY A 123 -4.15 13.94 -4.40
N PHE A 124 -3.81 12.77 -4.95
CA PHE A 124 -2.64 12.01 -4.54
C PHE A 124 -1.73 11.68 -5.72
N THR A 125 -0.42 11.80 -5.50
CA THR A 125 0.60 11.31 -6.44
C THR A 125 1.18 10.00 -5.92
N ILE A 126 1.14 8.97 -6.76
CA ILE A 126 1.82 7.69 -6.52
C ILE A 126 3.10 7.66 -7.36
N THR A 127 4.24 7.47 -6.68
CA THR A 127 5.55 7.34 -7.31
C THR A 127 6.04 5.90 -7.16
N PRO A 128 6.21 5.14 -8.27
CA PRO A 128 6.79 3.80 -8.20
C PRO A 128 8.26 3.88 -7.78
N GLY A 129 8.71 2.90 -6.99
CA GLY A 129 10.14 2.65 -6.76
C GLY A 129 10.81 2.02 -7.98
N GLU A 130 12.12 1.80 -7.89
CA GLU A 130 12.96 1.30 -9.01
C GLU A 130 12.46 -0.03 -9.60
N ASP A 131 12.01 -0.95 -8.76
CA ASP A 131 11.51 -2.27 -9.16
C ASP A 131 9.99 -2.29 -9.41
N SER A 132 9.34 -1.12 -9.52
CA SER A 132 7.89 -0.98 -9.64
C SER A 132 7.51 -0.22 -10.90
N GLU A 133 6.29 -0.45 -11.36
CA GLU A 133 5.65 0.36 -12.39
C GLU A 133 4.25 0.79 -11.98
N LEU A 134 3.84 1.94 -12.50
CA LEU A 134 2.51 2.50 -12.33
C LEU A 134 1.71 2.27 -13.61
N VAL A 135 0.55 1.62 -13.50
CA VAL A 135 -0.36 1.39 -14.62
C VAL A 135 -1.71 2.04 -14.30
N ARG A 136 -2.19 2.91 -15.19
CA ARG A 136 -3.54 3.50 -15.09
C ARG A 136 -4.52 2.67 -15.90
N SER A 137 -5.63 2.27 -15.28
CA SER A 137 -6.67 1.46 -15.92
C SER A 137 -8.05 1.96 -15.51
N GLY A 138 -8.67 2.76 -16.40
CA GLY A 138 -9.95 3.42 -16.12
C GLY A 138 -9.88 4.28 -14.85
N ASP A 139 -10.81 4.05 -13.94
CA ASP A 139 -10.92 4.76 -12.65
C ASP A 139 -10.05 4.12 -11.55
N SER A 140 -9.03 3.36 -11.92
CA SER A 140 -8.10 2.75 -10.98
C SER A 140 -6.64 2.92 -11.37
N ILE A 141 -5.79 2.93 -10.34
CA ILE A 141 -4.34 2.98 -10.46
C ILE A 141 -3.78 1.69 -9.88
N LEU A 142 -2.90 1.03 -10.63
CA LEU A 142 -2.18 -0.16 -10.21
C LEU A 142 -0.72 0.20 -9.99
N VAL A 143 -0.16 -0.32 -8.90
CA VAL A 143 1.29 -0.35 -8.67
C VAL A 143 1.73 -1.80 -8.59
N GLN A 144 2.60 -2.22 -9.48
CA GLN A 144 3.03 -3.62 -9.59
C GLN A 144 4.54 -3.73 -9.77
N PRO A 145 5.14 -4.89 -9.49
CA PRO A 145 6.55 -5.14 -9.80
C PRO A 145 6.79 -5.02 -11.30
N HIS A 146 7.85 -4.32 -11.70
CA HIS A 146 8.30 -4.28 -13.10
C HIS A 146 9.05 -5.57 -13.50
N ARG A 147 9.54 -6.34 -12.52
CA ARG A 147 10.33 -7.55 -12.77
C ARG A 147 9.49 -8.71 -13.28
N LEU A 148 10.00 -9.39 -14.31
CA LEU A 148 9.40 -10.62 -14.83
C LEU A 148 9.26 -11.71 -13.76
N MET A 149 8.06 -12.26 -13.66
CA MET A 149 7.74 -13.30 -12.68
C MET A 149 8.16 -14.69 -13.19
N SER A 150 8.97 -15.39 -12.40
CA SER A 150 9.28 -16.81 -12.56
C SER A 150 8.13 -17.72 -12.11
N ASP A 151 8.26 -19.03 -12.28
CA ASP A 151 7.26 -20.01 -11.81
C ASP A 151 7.16 -20.10 -10.28
N ARG A 152 8.24 -19.74 -9.57
CA ARG A 152 8.34 -19.67 -8.12
C ARG A 152 9.43 -18.70 -7.72
N GLY A 153 9.27 -18.03 -6.59
CA GLY A 153 10.26 -17.09 -6.11
C GLY A 153 9.74 -16.15 -5.05
N THR A 154 10.53 -15.11 -4.81
CA THR A 154 10.14 -13.94 -4.03
C THR A 154 10.36 -12.72 -4.91
N ILE A 155 9.35 -11.86 -4.99
CA ILE A 155 9.46 -10.55 -5.64
C ILE A 155 9.23 -9.49 -4.58
N CYS A 156 10.06 -8.46 -4.64
CA CYS A 156 9.93 -7.26 -3.81
C CYS A 156 9.68 -6.06 -4.72
N TRP A 157 8.89 -5.10 -4.24
CA TRP A 157 8.62 -3.85 -4.93
C TRP A 157 8.24 -2.79 -3.91
N SER A 158 8.33 -1.52 -4.31
CA SER A 158 7.99 -0.42 -3.41
C SER A 158 7.40 0.76 -4.16
N TYR A 159 6.68 1.61 -3.45
CA TYR A 159 6.17 2.86 -3.98
C TYR A 159 5.93 3.84 -2.85
N SER A 160 5.81 5.12 -3.20
CA SER A 160 5.43 6.16 -2.25
C SER A 160 4.17 6.88 -2.71
N ILE A 161 3.36 7.32 -1.77
CA ILE A 161 2.18 8.14 -2.02
C ILE A 161 2.33 9.45 -1.25
N LYS A 162 1.98 10.57 -1.87
CA LYS A 162 1.90 11.88 -1.21
C LYS A 162 0.66 12.66 -1.68
N PRO A 163 0.11 13.56 -0.86
CA PRO A 163 -0.84 14.57 -1.30
C PRO A 163 -0.26 15.43 -2.43
N VAL A 164 -1.12 15.93 -3.32
CA VAL A 164 -0.74 16.97 -4.29
C VAL A 164 -0.71 18.32 -3.58
N GLY A 165 0.39 19.05 -3.76
CA GLY A 165 0.57 20.42 -3.26
C GLY A 165 0.01 21.45 -4.22
#